data_AF-A0A3D1E7L5-F1
#
_entry.id   AF-A0A3D1E7L5-F1
#
_cell.length_a   1.000
_cell.length_b   1.000
_cell.length_c   1.000
_cell.angle_alpha   90.00
_cell.angle_beta   90.00
_cell.angle_gamma   90.00
#
_symmetry.space_group_name_H-M   'P 1'
#
loop_
_entity.id
_entity.type
_entity.pdbx_description
1 polymer ?
#
loop_
_entity_poly.entity_id
_entity_poly.type
_entity_poly.pdbx_seq_one_letter_code
_entity_poly.pdbx_strand_id
1 'polypeptide(L)'
;MHIKIVCIGKTDQREIEALMGQYTERLQHYIKTEWIFIPDPKNRKTLSKEMQMAWEADQISSHIKNNDLAILLDEKGKTFSSMGLSEFINKTMVAGYKHAVFVIGGPYGISASLKSKHP
;
A
#
# COMPACT_ATOMS: atom_id res chain seq x y z
N MET A 1 -16.34 0.22 4.77
CA MET A 1 -14.87 0.34 4.62
C MET A 1 -14.48 0.00 3.19
N HIS A 2 -13.50 0.69 2.60
CA HIS A 2 -12.86 0.29 1.32
C HIS A 2 -11.39 -0.04 1.56
N ILE A 3 -10.86 -1.00 0.80
CA ILE A 3 -9.42 -1.27 0.76
C ILE A 3 -8.82 -0.51 -0.42
N LYS A 4 -7.78 0.28 -0.17
CA LYS A 4 -6.92 0.83 -1.21
C LYS A 4 -5.56 0.18 -1.11
N ILE A 5 -4.98 -0.18 -2.25
CA ILE A 5 -3.62 -0.71 -2.34
C ILE A 5 -2.81 0.28 -3.18
N VAL A 6 -1.93 1.02 -2.52
CA VAL A 6 -1.05 2.01 -3.13
C VAL A 6 0.31 1.38 -3.32
N CYS A 7 0.76 1.27 -4.57
CA CYS A 7 1.97 0.55 -4.95
C CYS A 7 2.88 1.45 -5.78
N ILE A 8 4.16 1.56 -5.41
CA ILE A 8 5.18 2.14 -6.28
C ILE A 8 5.55 1.14 -7.36
N GLY A 9 5.38 1.55 -8.62
CA GLY A 9 5.56 0.71 -9.78
C GLY A 9 4.37 -0.23 -10.02
N LYS A 10 4.25 -0.68 -11.26
CA LYS A 10 3.34 -1.75 -11.68
C LYS A 10 4.18 -2.93 -12.15
N THR A 11 3.72 -4.16 -11.91
CA THR A 11 4.36 -5.35 -12.48
C THR A 11 4.27 -5.32 -14.01
N ASP A 12 5.34 -5.75 -14.67
CA ASP A 12 5.44 -5.99 -16.11
C ASP A 12 5.22 -7.47 -16.48
N GLN A 13 5.15 -8.36 -15.47
CA GLN A 13 4.90 -9.78 -15.64
C GLN A 13 3.40 -10.05 -15.79
N ARG A 14 3.01 -10.54 -16.96
CA ARG A 14 1.59 -10.78 -17.30
C ARG A 14 0.94 -11.83 -16.41
N GLU A 15 1.71 -12.83 -15.98
CA GLU A 15 1.27 -13.90 -15.10
C GLU A 15 0.90 -13.36 -13.72
N ILE A 16 1.71 -12.44 -13.17
CA ILE A 16 1.43 -11.78 -11.89
C ILE A 16 0.22 -10.86 -12.04
N GLU A 17 0.15 -10.07 -13.12
CA GLU A 17 -1.00 -9.20 -13.37
C GLU A 17 -2.33 -10.00 -13.46
N ALA A 18 -2.31 -11.16 -14.12
CA ALA A 18 -3.47 -12.04 -14.21
C ALA A 18 -3.88 -12.60 -12.84
N LEU A 19 -2.93 -13.05 -12.01
CA LEU A 19 -3.18 -13.52 -10.66
C LEU A 19 -3.75 -12.40 -9.78
N MET A 20 -3.17 -11.20 -9.84
CA MET A 20 -3.68 -10.02 -9.13
C MET A 20 -5.12 -9.73 -9.50
N GLY A 21 -5.47 -9.80 -10.80
CA GLY A 21 -6.84 -9.65 -11.28
C GLY A 21 -7.78 -10.68 -10.67
N GLN A 22 -7.41 -11.97 -10.73
CA GLN A 22 -8.23 -13.06 -10.17
C GLN A 22 -8.51 -12.89 -8.67
N TYR A 23 -7.51 -12.55 -7.87
CA TYR A 23 -7.71 -12.33 -6.44
C TYR A 23 -8.48 -11.04 -6.14
N THR A 24 -8.27 -9.99 -6.94
CA THR A 24 -9.01 -8.73 -6.78
C THR A 24 -10.49 -8.91 -7.08
N GLU A 25 -10.85 -9.63 -8.15
CA GLU A 25 -12.24 -9.95 -8.50
C GLU A 25 -12.93 -10.72 -7.36
N ARG A 26 -12.28 -11.76 -6.83
CA ARG A 26 -12.79 -12.50 -5.67
C ARG A 26 -13.00 -11.59 -4.45
N LEU A 27 -12.05 -10.69 -4.18
CA LEU A 27 -12.11 -9.79 -3.02
C LEU A 27 -13.21 -8.73 -3.17
N GLN A 28 -13.48 -8.25 -4.39
CA GLN A 28 -14.48 -7.22 -4.67
C GLN A 28 -15.91 -7.65 -4.32
N HIS A 29 -16.21 -8.95 -4.28
CA HIS A 29 -17.50 -9.45 -3.79
C HIS A 29 -17.74 -9.20 -2.30
N TYR A 30 -16.67 -9.02 -1.52
CA TYR A 30 -16.75 -8.84 -0.07
C TYR A 30 -16.46 -7.40 0.36
N ILE A 31 -15.51 -6.75 -0.30
CA ILE A 31 -15.08 -5.40 0.04
C ILE A 31 -14.61 -4.65 -1.20
N LYS A 32 -15.02 -3.39 -1.32
CA LYS A 32 -14.55 -2.53 -2.40
C LYS A 32 -13.03 -2.37 -2.30
N THR A 33 -12.33 -2.88 -3.32
CA THR A 33 -10.87 -2.85 -3.41
C THR A 33 -10.45 -2.06 -4.64
N GLU A 34 -9.51 -1.14 -4.44
CA GLU A 34 -8.96 -0.25 -5.45
C GLU A 34 -7.43 -0.37 -5.47
N TRP A 35 -6.84 -0.52 -6.65
CA TRP A 35 -5.41 -0.47 -6.87
C TRP A 35 -4.99 0.89 -7.39
N ILE A 36 -3.95 1.47 -6.80
CA ILE A 36 -3.33 2.72 -7.22
C ILE A 36 -1.85 2.43 -7.47
N PHE A 37 -1.46 2.43 -8.74
CA PHE A 37 -0.07 2.27 -9.16
C PHE A 37 0.54 3.64 -9.41
N ILE A 38 1.57 3.97 -8.64
CA ILE A 38 2.35 5.20 -8.80
C ILE A 38 3.55 4.85 -9.69
N PRO A 39 3.70 5.43 -10.88
CA PRO A 39 4.83 5.13 -11.75
C PRO A 39 6.16 5.58 -11.13
N ASP A 40 7.26 4.96 -11.54
CA ASP A 40 8.60 5.45 -11.17
C ASP A 40 8.83 6.90 -11.65
N PRO A 41 9.67 7.69 -10.95
CA PRO A 41 10.03 9.02 -11.42
C PRO A 41 10.80 8.92 -12.76
N LYS A 42 10.48 9.79 -13.72
CA LYS A 42 11.11 9.77 -15.08
C LYS A 42 12.64 9.78 -15.04
N ASN A 43 13.23 10.44 -14.04
CA ASN A 43 14.67 10.57 -13.86
C ASN A 43 15.22 9.62 -12.78
N ARG A 44 14.55 8.49 -12.51
CA ARG A 44 14.93 7.54 -11.45
C ARG A 44 16.42 7.20 -11.45
N LYS A 45 17.00 6.94 -12.62
CA LYS A 45 18.41 6.53 -12.77
C LYS A 45 19.41 7.59 -12.29
N THR A 46 19.03 8.86 -12.24
CA THR A 46 19.91 9.97 -11.83
C THR A 46 19.63 10.46 -10.41
N LEU A 47 18.52 10.07 -9.82
CA LEU A 47 18.17 10.48 -8.46
C LEU A 47 18.91 9.63 -7.44
N SER A 48 19.42 10.26 -6.37
CA SER A 48 19.93 9.53 -5.22
C SER A 48 18.81 8.71 -4.57
N LYS A 49 19.19 7.69 -3.80
CA LYS A 49 18.24 6.87 -3.04
C LYS A 49 17.33 7.73 -2.16
N GLU A 50 17.90 8.70 -1.46
CA GLU A 50 17.19 9.59 -0.54
C GLU A 50 16.16 10.45 -1.29
N MET A 51 16.55 10.99 -2.45
CA MET A 51 15.64 11.77 -3.29
C MET A 51 14.50 10.92 -3.87
N GLN A 52 14.78 9.68 -4.29
CA GLN A 52 13.75 8.74 -4.75
C GLN A 52 12.76 8.42 -3.63
N MET A 53 13.25 8.05 -2.44
CA MET A 53 12.40 7.73 -1.30
C MET A 53 11.58 8.93 -0.81
N ALA A 54 12.13 10.15 -0.87
CA ALA A 54 11.40 11.37 -0.55
C ALA A 54 10.27 11.63 -1.54
N TRP A 55 10.55 11.49 -2.85
CA TRP A 55 9.55 11.63 -3.89
C TRP A 55 8.44 10.59 -3.78
N GLU A 56 8.79 9.30 -3.58
CA GLU A 56 7.83 8.22 -3.36
C GLU A 56 6.94 8.51 -2.14
N ALA A 57 7.53 9.04 -1.05
CA ALA A 57 6.78 9.38 0.15
C ALA A 57 5.74 10.47 -0.09
N ASP A 58 6.07 11.49 -0.87
CA ASP A 58 5.15 12.56 -1.23
C ASP A 58 4.01 12.04 -2.12
N GLN A 59 4.33 11.20 -3.11
CA GLN A 59 3.32 10.58 -3.97
C GLN A 59 2.37 9.70 -3.15
N ILE A 60 2.89 8.81 -2.31
CA ILE A 60 2.09 7.94 -1.44
C ILE A 60 1.21 8.78 -0.51
N SER A 61 1.77 9.82 0.12
CA SER A 61 1.03 10.68 1.06
C SER A 61 -0.19 11.34 0.41
N SER A 62 -0.11 11.67 -0.90
CA SER A 62 -1.24 12.27 -1.62
C SER A 62 -2.47 11.35 -1.74
N HIS A 63 -2.30 10.04 -1.55
CA HIS A 63 -3.37 9.05 -1.60
C HIS A 63 -3.91 8.64 -0.21
N ILE A 64 -3.31 9.13 0.86
CA ILE A 64 -3.71 8.88 2.24
C ILE A 64 -4.43 10.12 2.78
N LYS A 65 -5.68 9.96 3.23
CA LYS A 65 -6.46 11.04 3.85
C LYS A 65 -6.38 10.96 5.38
N ASN A 66 -6.69 12.06 6.06
CA ASN A 66 -6.61 12.15 7.53
C ASN A 66 -7.45 11.10 8.30
N ASN A 67 -8.51 10.56 7.69
CA ASN A 67 -9.39 9.55 8.31
C ASN A 67 -9.21 8.15 7.70
N ASP A 68 -8.12 7.95 6.93
CA ASP A 68 -7.74 6.66 6.39
C ASP A 68 -6.80 5.97 7.38
N LEU A 69 -6.93 4.65 7.52
CA LEU A 69 -5.93 3.84 8.21
C LEU A 69 -4.85 3.48 7.20
N ALA A 70 -3.65 4.06 7.33
CA ALA A 70 -2.50 3.66 6.54
C ALA A 70 -1.83 2.42 7.15
N ILE A 71 -1.57 1.41 6.32
CA ILE A 71 -0.94 0.14 6.69
C ILE A 71 0.29 -0.03 5.80
N LEU A 72 1.47 0.21 6.38
CA LEU A 72 2.74 0.13 5.68
C LEU A 72 3.21 -1.33 5.63
N LEU A 73 3.42 -1.87 4.42
CA LEU A 73 3.98 -3.20 4.25
C LEU A 73 5.51 -3.10 4.27
N ASP A 74 6.09 -3.56 5.37
CA ASP A 74 7.53 -3.44 5.66
C ASP A 74 8.07 -4.76 6.24
N GLU A 75 9.29 -5.13 5.86
CA GLU A 75 9.91 -6.37 6.30
C GLU A 75 10.22 -6.42 7.81
N LYS A 76 10.28 -5.25 8.46
CA LYS A 76 10.45 -5.12 9.91
C LYS A 76 9.13 -4.89 10.64
N GLY A 77 8.02 -4.94 9.92
CA GLY A 77 6.68 -4.75 10.45
C GLY A 77 6.19 -5.93 11.27
N LYS A 78 4.95 -5.81 11.77
CA LYS A 78 4.30 -6.88 12.52
C LYS A 78 3.90 -8.02 11.57
N THR A 79 4.38 -9.22 11.87
CA THR A 79 3.92 -10.45 11.19
C THR A 79 2.55 -10.85 11.70
N PHE A 80 1.65 -11.19 10.79
CA PHE A 80 0.33 -11.75 11.09
C PHE A 80 0.22 -13.18 10.60
N SER A 81 -0.44 -14.04 11.39
CA SER A 81 -1.06 -15.24 10.84
C SER A 81 -2.31 -14.85 10.04
N SER A 82 -2.84 -15.74 9.20
CA SER A 82 -4.08 -15.47 8.45
C SER A 82 -5.25 -15.10 9.36
N MET A 83 -5.40 -15.81 10.50
CA MET A 83 -6.43 -15.50 11.50
C MET A 83 -6.18 -14.13 12.14
N GLY A 84 -4.92 -13.82 12.49
CA GLY A 84 -4.56 -12.52 13.07
C GLY A 84 -4.81 -11.35 12.11
N LEU A 85 -4.56 -11.53 10.82
CA LEU A 85 -4.85 -10.52 9.80
C LEU A 85 -6.37 -10.32 9.65
N SER A 86 -7.16 -11.41 9.66
CA SER A 86 -8.62 -11.34 9.62
C SER A 86 -9.19 -10.55 10.81
N GLU A 87 -8.70 -10.82 12.02
CA GLU A 87 -9.09 -10.07 13.22
C GLU A 87 -8.71 -8.59 13.14
N PHE A 88 -7.52 -8.29 12.62
CA PHE A 88 -7.06 -6.92 12.43
C PHE A 88 -7.96 -6.15 11.44
N ILE A 89 -8.31 -6.77 10.31
CA ILE A 89 -9.23 -6.20 9.32
C ILE A 89 -10.61 -5.98 9.96
N ASN A 90 -11.12 -6.94 10.74
CA ASN A 90 -12.39 -6.79 11.44
C ASN A 90 -12.39 -5.64 12.46
N LYS A 91 -11.34 -5.52 13.27
CA LYS A 91 -11.17 -4.39 14.21
C LYS A 91 -11.15 -3.05 13.48
N THR A 92 -10.49 -2.99 12.32
CA THR A 92 -10.46 -1.78 11.48
C THR A 92 -11.85 -1.41 10.97
N MET A 93 -12.66 -2.39 10.56
CA MET A 93 -14.05 -2.16 10.15
C MET A 93 -14.91 -1.60 11.29
N VAL A 94 -14.79 -2.18 12.48
CA VAL A 94 -15.55 -1.75 13.67
C VAL A 94 -15.12 -0.37 14.15
N ALA A 95 -13.84 -0.01 14.00
CA ALA A 95 -13.32 1.31 14.37
C ALA A 95 -13.83 2.46 13.48
N GLY A 96 -14.58 2.16 12.40
CA GLY A 96 -15.23 3.17 11.58
C GLY A 96 -14.33 3.84 10.54
N TYR A 97 -13.14 3.30 10.27
CA TYR A 97 -12.28 3.81 9.20
C TYR A 97 -12.97 3.70 7.85
N LYS A 98 -12.96 4.80 7.09
CA LYS A 98 -13.55 4.83 5.75
C LYS A 98 -12.72 3.98 4.78
N HIS A 99 -11.40 4.10 4.87
CA HIS A 99 -10.45 3.39 4.01
C HIS A 99 -9.34 2.75 4.84
N ALA A 100 -8.97 1.52 4.48
CA ALA A 100 -7.72 0.89 4.87
C ALA A 100 -6.78 0.95 3.66
N VAL A 101 -5.67 1.68 3.80
CA VAL A 101 -4.72 1.98 2.71
C VAL A 101 -3.45 1.16 2.94
N PHE A 102 -3.34 0.05 2.23
CA PHE A 102 -2.14 -0.77 2.20
C PHE A 102 -1.12 -0.12 1.28
N VAL A 103 0.09 0.12 1.79
CA VAL A 103 1.16 0.79 1.05
C VAL A 103 2.28 -0.19 0.77
N ILE A 104 2.63 -0.34 -0.51
CA ILE A 104 3.77 -1.10 -1.02
C ILE A 104 4.79 -0.09 -1.54
N GLY A 105 5.94 0.00 -0.86
CA GLY A 105 7.03 0.90 -1.22
C GLY A 105 7.81 0.44 -2.45
N GLY A 106 8.73 1.27 -2.91
CA GLY A 106 9.69 0.92 -3.96
C GLY A 106 10.76 -0.07 -3.48
N PRO A 107 11.79 -0.37 -4.29
CA PRO A 107 12.83 -1.34 -3.95
C PRO A 107 13.71 -0.91 -2.76
N TYR A 108 13.66 0.36 -2.36
CA TYR A 108 14.36 0.88 -1.19
C TYR A 108 13.50 0.85 0.09
N GLY A 109 12.28 0.30 0.00
CA GLY A 109 11.31 0.23 1.09
C GLY A 109 10.56 1.55 1.28
N ILE A 110 10.04 1.75 2.49
CA ILE A 110 9.23 2.92 2.84
C ILE A 110 10.09 3.94 3.59
N SER A 111 9.90 5.23 3.27
CA SER A 111 10.66 6.32 3.90
C SER A 111 10.43 6.39 5.41
N ALA A 112 11.46 6.85 6.14
CA ALA A 112 11.35 7.09 7.58
C ALA A 112 10.27 8.13 7.92
N SER A 113 10.04 9.10 7.03
CA SER A 113 9.00 10.12 7.21
C SER A 113 7.59 9.53 7.19
N LEU A 114 7.31 8.54 6.34
CA LEU A 114 6.04 7.82 6.33
C LEU A 114 5.89 6.92 7.56
N LYS A 115 6.95 6.16 7.89
CA LYS A 115 6.94 5.29 9.09
C LYS A 115 6.69 6.06 10.38
N SER A 116 7.30 7.24 10.52
CA SER A 116 7.09 8.09 11.70
C SER A 116 5.66 8.65 11.81
N LYS A 117 4.96 8.83 10.69
CA LYS A 117 3.57 9.31 10.67
C LYS A 117 2.55 8.18 10.85
N HIS A 118 2.92 6.96 10.48
CA HIS A 118 2.06 5.77 10.51
C HIS A 118 2.82 4.61 11.18
N PRO A 119 2.90 4.62 12.52
CA PRO A 119 3.63 3.61 13.29
C PRO A 119 2.93 2.23 13.32
#